data_AF-A0AAN8UDH2-F1
#
_entry.id   AF-A0AAN8UDH2-F1
#
_cell.length_a   1.000
_cell.length_b   1.000
_cell.length_c   1.000
_cell.angle_alpha   90.00
_cell.angle_beta   90.00
_cell.angle_gamma   90.00
#
_symmetry.space_group_name_H-M   'P 1'
#
loop_
_entity.id
_entity.type
_entity.pdbx_description
1 polymer ?
#
loop_
_entity_poly.entity_id
_entity_poly.type
_entity_poly.pdbx_seq_one_letter_code
_entity_poly.pdbx_strand_id
1 'polypeptide(L)'
;MSMWWFITTLAITAFFYNSPVYAYDNNPLQDICVAVRDSHASVFVNGKICKDPKLATANDFYFSGLNVSGNEVLGFGFAVKTVDVNNMPGLNTLEFLDSPLICGDLEPQRIAPLHMHPRATEMITILEGTVYAGFLVPHPANFFKSRLFSKILNPGDVFVFPIGLICWERQGTNKNARQDSSGIIPKSKLSLSI
;
A
#
# COMPACT_ATOMS: atom_id res chain seq x y z
N MET A 1 -46.20 -14.32 9.83
CA MET A 1 -45.11 -13.31 9.97
C MET A 1 -45.61 -12.02 9.33
N SER A 2 -45.75 -10.94 10.11
CA SER A 2 -46.40 -9.72 9.65
C SER A 2 -45.55 -9.04 8.56
N MET A 3 -46.19 -8.66 7.45
CA MET A 3 -45.58 -8.00 6.28
C MET A 3 -44.70 -6.78 6.64
N TRP A 4 -44.98 -6.17 7.80
CA TRP A 4 -44.20 -5.06 8.33
C TRP A 4 -42.76 -5.46 8.68
N TRP A 5 -42.51 -6.68 9.15
CA TRP A 5 -41.17 -7.20 9.44
C TRP A 5 -40.34 -7.42 8.17
N PHE A 6 -40.98 -7.76 7.05
CA PHE A 6 -40.29 -7.88 5.77
C PHE A 6 -39.90 -6.51 5.22
N ILE A 7 -40.76 -5.51 5.36
CA ILE A 7 -40.47 -4.15 4.90
C ILE A 7 -39.35 -3.52 5.74
N THR A 8 -39.37 -3.72 7.07
CA THR A 8 -38.31 -3.19 7.93
C THR A 8 -36.96 -3.86 7.68
N THR A 9 -36.93 -5.19 7.49
CA THR A 9 -35.68 -5.90 7.18
C THR A 9 -35.11 -5.53 5.80
N LEU A 10 -35.97 -5.35 4.78
CA LEU A 10 -35.55 -4.89 3.45
C LEU A 10 -35.00 -3.45 3.49
N ALA A 11 -35.64 -2.56 4.24
CA ALA A 11 -35.17 -1.17 4.39
C ALA A 11 -33.81 -1.11 5.12
N ILE A 12 -33.64 -1.90 6.18
CA ILE A 12 -32.39 -1.98 6.94
C ILE A 12 -31.26 -2.55 6.07
N THR A 13 -31.51 -3.64 5.34
CA THR A 13 -30.49 -4.23 4.43
C THR A 13 -30.12 -3.29 3.29
N ALA A 14 -31.09 -2.59 2.68
CA ALA A 14 -30.81 -1.59 1.66
C ALA A 14 -29.99 -0.40 2.20
N PHE A 15 -30.20 0.00 3.45
CA PHE A 15 -29.42 1.06 4.10
C PHE A 15 -27.95 0.64 4.35
N PHE A 16 -27.73 -0.59 4.81
CA PHE A 16 -26.38 -1.12 5.02
C PHE A 16 -25.62 -1.41 3.73
N TYR A 17 -26.29 -1.83 2.65
CA TYR A 17 -25.65 -2.10 1.35
C TYR A 17 -25.13 -0.84 0.64
N ASN A 18 -25.64 0.35 0.99
CA ASN A 18 -25.30 1.61 0.32
C ASN A 18 -24.27 2.48 1.06
N SER A 19 -23.72 2.00 2.18
CA SER A 19 -22.72 2.74 2.95
C SER A 19 -21.32 2.17 2.70
N PRO A 20 -20.56 2.67 1.71
CA PRO A 20 -19.15 2.32 1.60
C PRO A 20 -18.42 2.86 2.83
N VAL A 21 -17.86 1.95 3.63
CA VAL A 21 -16.95 2.32 4.72
C VAL A 21 -15.60 2.62 4.09
N TYR A 22 -15.26 3.90 3.99
CA TYR A 22 -13.93 4.34 3.58
C TYR A 22 -13.08 4.54 4.83
N ALA A 23 -12.05 3.72 4.99
CA ALA A 23 -11.02 3.90 6.02
C ALA A 23 -9.72 4.32 5.32
N TYR A 24 -9.39 5.59 5.44
CA TYR A 24 -8.09 6.15 5.05
C TYR A 24 -7.38 6.64 6.31
N ASP A 25 -6.06 6.73 6.27
CA ASP A 25 -5.32 7.28 7.40
C ASP A 25 -5.63 8.78 7.54
N ASN A 26 -5.77 9.22 8.78
CA ASN A 26 -6.10 10.61 9.09
C ASN A 26 -4.91 11.50 8.76
N ASN A 27 -5.19 12.74 8.35
CA ASN A 27 -4.12 13.71 8.18
C ASN A 27 -3.39 13.97 9.51
N PRO A 28 -2.06 14.14 9.50
CA PRO A 28 -1.29 14.38 10.71
C PRO A 28 -1.69 15.72 11.31
N LEU A 29 -1.87 15.73 12.63
CA LEU A 29 -2.24 16.92 13.40
C LEU A 29 -1.03 17.76 13.83
N GLN A 30 0.18 17.22 13.64
CA GLN A 30 1.45 17.84 13.98
C GLN A 30 2.51 17.50 12.92
N ASP A 31 3.60 18.27 12.86
CA ASP A 31 4.63 18.11 11.85
C ASP A 31 5.34 16.74 11.90
N ILE A 32 5.59 16.22 13.12
CA ILE A 32 6.26 14.94 13.33
C ILE A 32 5.63 14.13 14.47
N CYS A 33 5.62 12.81 14.33
CA CYS A 33 5.08 11.90 15.34
C CYS A 33 5.87 10.59 15.38
N VAL A 34 7.15 10.63 15.80
CA VAL A 34 8.02 9.44 15.78
C VAL A 34 7.48 8.32 16.67
N ALA A 35 7.22 7.16 16.07
CA ALA A 35 6.66 6.01 16.79
C ALA A 35 7.57 5.51 17.92
N VAL A 36 6.92 5.15 19.04
CA VAL A 36 7.54 4.35 20.10
C VAL A 36 7.39 2.87 19.75
N ARG A 37 8.36 2.04 20.15
CA ARG A 37 8.24 0.58 20.02
C ARG A 37 7.09 0.06 20.88
N ASP A 38 6.37 -0.93 20.37
CA ASP A 38 5.14 -1.45 21.00
C ASP A 38 5.39 -2.02 22.40
N SER A 39 6.58 -2.54 22.68
CA SER A 39 6.98 -3.02 24.03
C SER A 39 7.00 -1.92 25.10
N HIS A 40 7.03 -0.66 24.69
CA HIS A 40 6.96 0.51 25.56
C HIS A 40 5.61 1.24 25.46
N ALA A 41 4.69 0.76 24.62
CA ALA A 41 3.35 1.30 24.51
C ALA A 41 2.44 0.69 25.59
N SER A 42 1.88 1.54 26.45
CA SER A 42 0.92 1.14 27.49
C SER A 42 -0.54 1.21 27.02
N VAL A 43 -0.79 1.69 25.80
CA VAL A 43 -2.12 1.98 25.26
C VAL A 43 -2.21 1.50 23.81
N PHE A 44 -3.37 0.94 23.46
CA PHE A 44 -3.71 0.55 22.09
C PHE A 44 -4.45 1.69 21.37
N VAL A 45 -3.91 2.14 20.25
CA VAL A 45 -4.46 3.22 19.41
C VAL A 45 -4.40 2.81 17.94
N ASN A 46 -5.14 3.51 17.07
CA ASN A 46 -4.93 3.37 15.62
C ASN A 46 -3.58 4.01 15.26
N GLY A 47 -2.66 3.22 14.68
CA GLY A 47 -1.28 3.64 14.42
C GLY A 47 -0.35 3.35 15.62
N LYS A 48 0.66 4.19 15.84
CA LYS A 48 1.56 4.08 17.00
C LYS A 48 1.58 5.37 17.82
N ILE A 49 1.77 5.22 19.13
CA ILE A 49 2.01 6.37 20.03
C ILE A 49 3.36 7.01 19.70
N CYS A 50 3.47 8.31 19.95
CA CYS A 50 4.63 9.10 19.57
C CYS A 50 5.47 9.48 20.78
N LYS A 51 6.80 9.49 20.62
CA LYS A 51 7.71 10.06 21.62
C LYS A 51 7.69 11.60 21.58
N ASP A 52 8.23 12.23 22.62
CA ASP A 52 8.39 13.69 22.67
C ASP A 52 9.16 14.19 21.42
N PRO A 53 8.60 15.12 20.62
CA PRO A 53 9.26 15.69 19.45
C PRO A 53 10.66 16.26 19.74
N LYS A 54 10.93 16.72 20.97
CA LYS A 54 12.25 17.22 21.38
C LYS A 54 13.32 16.12 21.45
N LEU A 55 12.91 14.87 21.54
CA LEU A 55 13.79 13.70 21.52
C LEU A 55 13.93 13.10 20.12
N ALA A 56 13.29 13.70 19.10
CA ALA A 56 13.43 13.28 17.73
C ALA A 56 14.81 13.68 17.17
N THR A 57 15.37 12.81 16.35
CA THR A 57 16.67 12.99 15.70
C THR A 57 16.57 12.60 14.23
N ALA A 58 17.54 13.00 13.41
CA ALA A 58 17.58 12.60 12.01
C ALA A 58 17.56 11.08 11.80
N ASN A 59 18.12 10.32 12.75
CA ASN A 59 18.14 8.85 12.70
C ASN A 59 16.75 8.21 12.80
N ASP A 60 15.74 8.93 13.33
CA ASP A 60 14.37 8.43 13.37
C ASP A 60 13.71 8.45 11.97
N PHE A 61 14.24 9.27 11.05
CA PHE A 61 13.75 9.47 9.69
C PHE A 61 14.72 8.94 8.63
N TYR A 62 15.60 8.01 9.00
CA TYR A 62 16.64 7.51 8.13
C TYR A 62 16.62 5.99 8.08
N PHE A 63 16.67 5.44 6.87
CA PHE A 63 16.89 4.03 6.64
C PHE A 63 17.94 3.85 5.54
N SER A 64 18.81 2.86 5.70
CA SER A 64 19.84 2.52 4.73
C SER A 64 19.84 1.04 4.40
N GLY A 65 20.28 0.70 3.18
CA GLY A 65 20.47 -0.68 2.75
C GLY A 65 19.46 -1.17 1.73
N LEU A 66 18.58 -0.32 1.18
CA LEU A 66 17.69 -0.69 0.06
C LEU A 66 18.45 -1.08 -1.22
N ASN A 67 19.72 -0.68 -1.33
CA ASN A 67 20.60 -1.10 -2.41
C ASN A 67 21.01 -2.58 -2.36
N VAL A 68 20.77 -3.27 -1.24
CA VAL A 68 21.08 -4.69 -1.05
C VAL A 68 19.80 -5.50 -1.08
N SER A 69 19.86 -6.68 -1.71
CA SER A 69 18.73 -7.61 -1.81
C SER A 69 18.12 -7.91 -0.44
N GLY A 70 16.79 -8.07 -0.44
CA GLY A 70 16.01 -8.38 0.74
C GLY A 70 16.03 -9.86 1.12
N ASN A 71 15.09 -10.24 1.98
CA ASN A 71 14.91 -11.65 2.32
C ASN A 71 14.09 -12.33 1.22
N GLU A 72 14.53 -13.51 0.79
CA GLU A 72 13.77 -14.35 -0.13
C GLU A 72 12.45 -14.78 0.49
N VAL A 73 11.36 -14.66 -0.28
CA VAL A 73 10.07 -15.22 0.07
C VAL A 73 9.99 -16.63 -0.51
N LEU A 74 10.10 -17.59 0.41
CA LEU A 74 10.14 -19.03 0.13
C LEU A 74 9.05 -19.45 -0.87
N GLY A 75 9.47 -20.12 -1.95
CA GLY A 75 8.59 -20.74 -2.94
C GLY A 75 8.11 -19.83 -4.07
N PHE A 76 8.35 -18.52 -4.00
CA PHE A 76 7.86 -17.57 -5.01
C PHE A 76 8.95 -16.90 -5.85
N GLY A 77 10.22 -17.00 -5.45
CA GLY A 77 11.36 -16.47 -6.21
C GLY A 77 11.36 -14.94 -6.29
N PHE A 78 10.91 -14.29 -5.22
CA PHE A 78 11.04 -12.85 -5.05
C PHE A 78 11.67 -12.57 -3.69
N ALA A 79 12.52 -11.56 -3.60
CA ALA A 79 13.10 -11.09 -2.34
C ALA A 79 12.62 -9.68 -2.05
N VAL A 80 12.19 -9.43 -0.81
CA VAL A 80 11.62 -8.13 -0.40
C VAL A 80 12.44 -7.54 0.73
N LYS A 81 12.78 -6.26 0.59
CA LYS A 81 13.27 -5.44 1.67
C LYS A 81 12.27 -4.33 1.97
N THR A 82 11.70 -4.40 3.15
CA THR A 82 10.62 -3.53 3.62
C THR A 82 11.19 -2.42 4.50
N VAL A 83 10.78 -1.18 4.28
CA VAL A 83 10.95 -0.04 5.18
C VAL A 83 9.59 0.33 5.71
N ASP A 84 9.39 0.22 7.01
CA ASP A 84 8.12 0.45 7.69
C ASP A 84 8.34 1.23 8.99
N VAL A 85 7.26 1.52 9.70
CA VAL A 85 7.30 2.22 10.99
C VAL A 85 8.13 1.50 12.07
N ASN A 86 8.42 0.20 11.91
CA ASN A 86 9.19 -0.56 12.89
C ASN A 86 10.70 -0.36 12.72
N ASN A 87 11.16 -0.14 11.49
CA ASN A 87 12.58 0.10 11.19
C ASN A 87 12.92 1.56 10.83
N MET A 88 11.91 2.39 10.55
CA MET A 88 12.01 3.83 10.37
C MET A 88 10.83 4.50 11.11
N PRO A 89 10.95 4.73 12.44
CA PRO A 89 9.82 5.13 13.28
C PRO A 89 9.27 6.53 12.97
N GLY A 90 10.05 7.36 12.28
CA GLY A 90 9.63 8.66 11.76
C GLY A 90 8.56 8.57 10.68
N LEU A 91 8.30 7.40 10.10
CA LEU A 91 7.21 7.21 9.13
C LEU A 91 5.82 7.27 9.74
N ASN A 92 5.69 7.11 11.06
CA ASN A 92 4.40 7.11 11.73
C ASN A 92 3.64 8.42 11.48
N THR A 93 2.37 8.30 11.03
CA THR A 93 1.47 9.40 10.66
C THR A 93 1.87 10.18 9.42
N LEU A 94 2.97 9.80 8.75
CA LEU A 94 3.36 10.42 7.49
C LEU A 94 2.60 9.74 6.35
N GLU A 95 1.57 10.42 5.86
CA GLU A 95 0.62 9.98 4.82
C GLU A 95 1.27 9.41 3.54
N PHE A 96 2.51 9.80 3.24
CA PHE A 96 3.23 9.35 2.04
C PHE A 96 3.85 7.96 2.19
N LEU A 97 4.05 7.45 3.42
CA LEU A 97 4.77 6.20 3.71
C LEU A 97 4.21 5.38 4.89
N ASP A 98 2.95 5.59 5.28
CA ASP A 98 2.26 4.70 6.25
C ASP A 98 2.06 3.27 5.70
N SER A 99 2.40 3.04 4.42
CA SER A 99 2.61 1.71 3.86
C SER A 99 4.08 1.52 3.48
N PRO A 100 4.59 0.30 3.65
CA PRO A 100 6.02 0.09 3.58
C PRO A 100 6.59 0.35 2.18
N LEU A 101 7.72 1.06 2.14
CA LEU A 101 8.57 1.08 0.94
C LEU A 101 9.22 -0.30 0.80
N ILE A 102 9.07 -0.90 -0.36
CA ILE A 102 9.50 -2.26 -0.66
C ILE A 102 10.47 -2.21 -1.84
N CYS A 103 11.75 -2.55 -1.59
CA CYS A 103 12.64 -2.93 -2.67
C CYS A 103 12.44 -4.42 -2.96
N GLY A 104 11.96 -4.73 -4.16
CA GLY A 104 11.69 -6.08 -4.64
C GLY A 104 12.72 -6.52 -5.68
N ASP A 105 13.33 -7.68 -5.46
CA ASP A 105 14.11 -8.38 -6.48
C ASP A 105 13.28 -9.57 -7.00
N LEU A 106 12.98 -9.57 -8.29
CA LEU A 106 12.24 -10.63 -8.97
C LEU A 106 13.21 -11.52 -9.75
N GLU A 107 13.23 -12.82 -9.43
CA GLU A 107 13.94 -13.82 -10.23
C GLU A 107 13.36 -13.93 -11.65
N PRO A 108 14.14 -14.45 -12.61
CA PRO A 108 13.70 -14.58 -14.00
C PRO A 108 12.39 -15.37 -14.10
N GLN A 109 11.47 -14.86 -14.91
CA GLN A 109 10.17 -15.49 -15.19
C GLN A 109 9.24 -15.67 -13.98
N ARG A 110 9.58 -15.14 -12.79
CA ARG A 110 8.70 -15.17 -11.62
C ARG A 110 7.59 -14.12 -11.69
N ILE A 111 6.57 -14.35 -10.88
CA ILE A 111 5.35 -13.55 -10.80
C ILE A 111 5.15 -13.16 -9.34
N ALA A 112 4.99 -11.87 -9.07
CA ALA A 112 4.40 -11.43 -7.82
C ALA A 112 2.93 -11.88 -7.81
N PRO A 113 2.50 -12.71 -6.84
CA PRO A 113 1.13 -13.21 -6.81
C PRO A 113 0.11 -12.07 -6.89
N LEU A 114 -1.08 -12.37 -7.44
CA LEU A 114 -2.19 -11.42 -7.44
C LEU A 114 -2.49 -10.97 -6.00
N HIS A 115 -2.40 -9.66 -5.75
CA HIS A 115 -2.63 -9.08 -4.44
C HIS A 115 -3.36 -7.73 -4.57
N MET A 116 -3.68 -7.12 -3.43
CA MET A 116 -4.30 -5.80 -3.37
C MET A 116 -3.88 -5.07 -2.10
N HIS A 117 -3.79 -3.75 -2.18
CA HIS A 117 -3.56 -2.87 -1.04
C HIS A 117 -4.87 -2.19 -0.66
N PRO A 118 -5.57 -2.64 0.41
CA PRO A 118 -6.90 -2.13 0.73
C PRO A 118 -6.91 -0.67 1.19
N ARG A 119 -5.75 -0.14 1.62
CA ARG A 119 -5.62 1.21 2.19
C ARG A 119 -4.55 2.10 1.55
N ALA A 120 -3.86 1.61 0.51
CA ALA A 120 -2.82 2.39 -0.18
C ALA A 120 -2.90 2.21 -1.70
N THR A 121 -2.59 3.27 -2.43
CA THR A 121 -2.18 3.18 -3.83
C THR A 121 -0.76 2.66 -3.85
N GLU A 122 -0.37 1.84 -4.80
CA GLU A 122 1.03 1.41 -4.95
C GLU A 122 1.65 2.10 -6.16
N MET A 123 2.90 2.53 -6.04
CA MET A 123 3.68 3.13 -7.12
C MET A 123 5.01 2.40 -7.22
N ILE A 124 5.30 1.85 -8.39
CA ILE A 124 6.55 1.15 -8.66
C ILE A 124 7.44 1.97 -9.58
N THR A 125 8.74 1.89 -9.33
CA THR A 125 9.81 2.39 -10.20
C THR A 125 10.76 1.25 -10.51
N ILE A 126 11.00 1.00 -11.79
CA ILE A 126 11.93 -0.06 -12.21
C ILE A 126 13.36 0.46 -12.12
N LEU A 127 14.20 -0.21 -11.34
CA LEU A 127 15.61 0.13 -11.19
C LEU A 127 16.47 -0.69 -12.16
N GLU A 128 16.16 -1.97 -12.33
CA GLU A 128 16.89 -2.89 -13.20
C GLU A 128 15.95 -3.92 -13.85
N GLY A 129 16.28 -4.38 -15.04
CA GLY A 129 15.51 -5.41 -15.76
C GLY A 129 14.23 -4.88 -16.41
N THR A 130 13.31 -5.79 -16.73
CA THR A 130 12.06 -5.46 -17.44
C THR A 130 10.90 -6.22 -16.80
N VAL A 131 9.93 -5.47 -16.29
CA VAL A 131 8.77 -6.01 -15.56
C VAL A 131 7.50 -5.76 -16.35
N TYR A 132 6.67 -6.80 -16.50
CA TYR A 132 5.32 -6.69 -17.03
C TYR A 132 4.33 -6.60 -15.88
N ALA A 133 3.68 -5.46 -15.72
CA ALA A 133 2.81 -5.17 -14.60
C ALA A 133 1.41 -4.75 -15.06
N GLY A 134 0.42 -4.94 -14.19
CA GLY A 134 -0.94 -4.47 -14.45
C GLY A 134 -1.91 -4.59 -13.28
N PHE A 135 -3.10 -4.02 -13.47
CA PHE A 135 -4.21 -4.11 -12.53
C PHE A 135 -5.57 -4.27 -13.23
N LEU A 136 -6.55 -4.75 -12.46
CA LEU A 136 -7.91 -4.98 -12.92
C LEU A 136 -8.86 -3.91 -12.37
N VAL A 137 -9.60 -3.27 -13.26
CA VAL A 137 -10.68 -2.33 -12.91
C VAL A 137 -12.02 -3.04 -13.10
N PRO A 138 -12.86 -3.21 -12.05
CA PRO A 138 -14.18 -3.80 -12.19
C PRO A 138 -15.13 -2.90 -12.99
N HIS A 139 -16.01 -3.51 -13.77
CA HIS A 139 -17.01 -2.76 -14.54
C HIS A 139 -18.16 -2.31 -13.62
N PRO A 140 -18.54 -1.02 -13.61
CA PRO A 140 -19.48 -0.47 -12.61
C PRO A 140 -20.86 -1.11 -12.68
N ALA A 141 -21.34 -1.47 -13.88
CA ALA A 141 -22.64 -2.12 -14.07
C ALA A 141 -22.61 -3.66 -14.02
N ASN A 142 -21.43 -4.30 -14.00
CA ASN A 142 -21.33 -5.76 -14.02
C ASN A 142 -20.09 -6.21 -13.24
N PHE A 143 -20.29 -6.62 -12.00
CA PHE A 143 -19.23 -7.03 -11.09
C PHE A 143 -18.45 -8.27 -11.57
N PHE A 144 -19.00 -9.07 -12.50
CA PHE A 144 -18.31 -10.21 -13.11
C PHE A 144 -17.42 -9.83 -14.31
N LYS A 145 -17.41 -8.56 -14.73
CA LYS A 145 -16.55 -8.07 -15.80
C LYS A 145 -15.50 -7.13 -15.23
N SER A 146 -14.24 -7.29 -15.66
CA SER A 146 -13.14 -6.40 -15.35
C SER A 146 -12.37 -6.03 -16.60
N ARG A 147 -11.76 -4.84 -16.59
CA ARG A 147 -10.85 -4.36 -17.62
C ARG A 147 -9.42 -4.43 -17.11
N LEU A 148 -8.53 -5.04 -17.88
CA LEU A 148 -7.10 -5.08 -17.60
C LEU A 148 -6.41 -3.81 -18.12
N PHE A 149 -5.59 -3.20 -17.27
CA PHE A 149 -4.59 -2.19 -17.63
C PHE A 149 -3.22 -2.81 -17.36
N SER A 150 -2.38 -2.92 -18.39
CA SER A 150 -1.05 -3.51 -18.25
C SER A 150 -0.02 -2.83 -19.16
N LYS A 151 1.24 -2.89 -18.75
CA LYS A 151 2.37 -2.32 -19.49
C LYS A 151 3.67 -3.04 -19.19
N ILE A 152 4.54 -3.17 -20.20
CA ILE A 152 5.93 -3.60 -20.04
C ILE A 152 6.75 -2.37 -19.64
N LEU A 153 7.43 -2.46 -18.50
CA LEU A 153 8.19 -1.40 -17.86
C LEU A 153 9.69 -1.72 -17.93
N ASN A 154 10.49 -0.70 -18.20
CA ASN A 154 11.95 -0.76 -18.31
C ASN A 154 12.60 0.14 -17.25
N PRO A 155 13.93 0.07 -17.04
CA PRO A 155 14.60 0.87 -16.01
C PRO A 155 14.33 2.37 -16.20
N GLY A 156 13.92 3.03 -15.12
CA GLY A 156 13.47 4.43 -15.10
C GLY A 156 11.97 4.64 -15.34
N ASP A 157 11.24 3.61 -15.76
CA ASP A 157 9.78 3.69 -15.89
C ASP A 157 9.10 3.66 -14.51
N VAL A 158 7.97 4.36 -14.44
CA VAL A 158 7.10 4.44 -13.27
C VAL A 158 5.71 3.92 -13.64
N PHE A 159 5.08 3.17 -12.74
CA PHE A 159 3.70 2.70 -12.89
C PHE A 159 2.94 2.78 -11.58
N VAL A 160 1.63 3.06 -11.65
CA VAL A 160 0.78 3.31 -10.48
C VAL A 160 -0.37 2.32 -10.48
N PHE A 161 -0.56 1.64 -9.34
CA PHE A 161 -1.69 0.78 -9.04
C PHE A 161 -2.67 1.50 -8.11
N PRO A 162 -3.89 1.80 -8.56
CA PRO A 162 -4.89 2.47 -7.72
C PRO A 162 -5.26 1.65 -6.48
N ILE A 163 -5.56 2.35 -5.40
CA ILE A 163 -5.98 1.78 -4.12
C ILE A 163 -7.10 0.73 -4.27
N GLY A 164 -6.93 -0.40 -3.58
CA GLY A 164 -7.93 -1.46 -3.49
C GLY A 164 -8.18 -2.24 -4.78
N LEU A 165 -7.40 -2.00 -5.85
CA LEU A 165 -7.47 -2.80 -7.07
C LEU A 165 -6.55 -4.01 -6.99
N ILE A 166 -6.94 -5.08 -7.68
CA ILE A 166 -6.12 -6.29 -7.80
C ILE A 166 -4.97 -5.98 -8.77
N CYS A 167 -3.74 -6.05 -8.28
CA CYS A 167 -2.50 -5.83 -9.03
C CYS A 167 -1.70 -7.13 -9.20
N TRP A 168 -0.81 -7.14 -10.19
CA TRP A 168 0.12 -8.22 -10.48
C TRP A 168 1.34 -7.72 -11.24
N GLU A 169 2.43 -8.46 -11.11
CA GLU A 169 3.70 -8.15 -11.75
C GLU A 169 4.41 -9.44 -12.17
N ARG A 170 5.11 -9.38 -13.29
CA ARG A 170 5.83 -10.52 -13.85
C ARG A 170 7.15 -10.09 -14.43
N GLN A 171 8.21 -10.83 -14.11
CA GLN A 171 9.48 -10.63 -14.76
C GLN A 171 9.43 -11.11 -16.21
N GLY A 172 9.73 -10.21 -17.15
CA GLY A 172 9.59 -10.45 -18.59
C GLY A 172 10.82 -11.08 -19.26
N THR A 173 11.96 -11.15 -18.55
CA THR A 173 13.25 -11.57 -19.13
C THR A 173 13.90 -12.72 -18.37
N ASN A 174 14.96 -13.29 -18.94
CA ASN A 174 15.82 -14.32 -18.31
C ASN A 174 16.83 -13.73 -17.31
N LYS A 175 16.75 -12.45 -16.98
CA LYS A 175 17.58 -11.78 -15.99
C LYS A 175 16.73 -11.35 -14.80
N ASN A 176 17.36 -11.14 -13.65
CA ASN A 176 16.68 -10.58 -12.48
C ASN A 176 16.19 -9.16 -12.81
N ALA A 177 15.09 -8.74 -12.18
CA ALA A 177 14.72 -7.33 -12.11
C ALA A 177 14.72 -6.85 -10.68
N ARG A 178 14.97 -5.55 -10.55
CA ARG A 178 14.86 -4.82 -9.31
C ARG A 178 13.89 -3.66 -9.49
N GLN A 179 13.02 -3.49 -8.51
CA GLN A 179 12.08 -2.39 -8.47
C GLN A 179 11.92 -1.86 -7.05
N ASP A 180 11.63 -0.58 -6.93
CA ASP A 180 11.17 0.03 -5.70
C ASP A 180 9.67 0.27 -5.80
N SER A 181 8.93 -0.25 -4.83
CA SER A 181 7.50 -0.06 -4.65
C SER A 181 7.23 0.78 -3.42
N SER A 182 6.55 1.91 -3.58
CA SER A 182 6.08 2.75 -2.48
C SER A 182 4.57 2.73 -2.46
N GLY A 183 3.96 2.44 -1.32
CA GLY A 183 2.53 2.67 -1.20
C GLY A 183 2.23 4.08 -0.68
N ILE A 184 1.37 4.77 -1.41
CA ILE A 184 0.95 6.16 -1.19
C ILE A 184 -0.50 6.14 -0.73
N ILE A 185 -0.79 6.74 0.43
CA ILE A 185 -2.17 6.85 0.90
C ILE A 185 -2.81 8.06 0.21
N PRO A 186 -3.95 7.88 -0.49
CA PRO A 186 -4.61 9.00 -1.17
C PRO A 186 -5.11 10.02 -0.15
N LYS A 187 -4.72 11.29 -0.32
CA LYS A 187 -5.24 12.40 0.49
C LYS A 187 -6.76 12.49 0.39
N SER A 188 -7.42 12.71 1.53
CA SER A 188 -8.79 13.21 1.51
C SER A 188 -8.79 14.53 0.70
N LYS A 189 -9.72 14.64 -0.24
CA LYS A 189 -9.78 15.69 -1.26
C LYS A 189 -10.15 17.03 -0.63
N LEU A 190 -9.22 17.69 0.06
CA LEU A 190 -9.27 19.14 0.27
C LEU A 190 -8.69 19.77 -1.00
N SER A 191 -9.59 20.15 -1.90
CA SER A 191 -9.28 20.99 -3.04
C SER A 191 -8.60 22.27 -2.54
N LEU A 192 -7.27 22.29 -2.57
CA LEU A 192 -6.52 23.54 -2.65
C LEU A 192 -6.76 24.08 -4.06
N SER A 193 -7.88 24.78 -4.21
CA SER A 193 -8.01 25.79 -5.25
C SER A 193 -6.99 26.88 -4.91
N ILE A 194 -5.90 26.94 -5.68
CA ILE A 194 -5.07 28.14 -5.78
C ILE A 194 -5.84 29.14 -6.64
#